data_AF-X1MBF3-F1
#
_entry.id   AF-X1MBF3-F1
#
_cell.length_a   1.000
_cell.length_b   1.000
_cell.length_c   1.000
_cell.angle_alpha   90.00
_cell.angle_beta   90.00
_cell.angle_gamma   90.00
#
_symmetry.space_group_name_H-M   'P 1'
#
loop_
_entity.id
_entity.type
_entity.pdbx_description
1 polymer ?
#
loop_
_entity_poly.entity_id
_entity_poly.type
_entity_poly.pdbx_seq_one_letter_code
_entity_poly.pdbx_strand_id
1 'polypeptide(L)' 'VDDIMLNGTGMPGPFSAGKRKYEKWTKMLNKLAEQIGKEYLRPCKLLESGNFIKMRK' A
#
# COMPACT_ATOMS: atom_id res chain seq x y z
N VAL A 1 -6.87 -10.48 6.93
CA VAL A 1 -6.87 -9.75 5.64
C VAL A 1 -5.86 -10.34 4.67
N ASP A 2 -4.56 -10.40 4.98
CA ASP A 2 -3.58 -11.07 4.11
C ASP A 2 -3.89 -12.54 3.85
N ASP A 3 -4.33 -13.28 4.87
CA ASP A 3 -4.74 -14.69 4.74
C ASP A 3 -5.91 -14.90 3.77
N ILE A 4 -6.86 -13.96 3.76
CA ILE A 4 -8.05 -14.02 2.91
C ILE A 4 -7.68 -13.71 1.45
N MET A 5 -6.78 -12.76 1.21
CA MET A 5 -6.28 -12.49 -0.14
C MET A 5 -5.36 -13.60 -0.65
N LEU A 6 -4.52 -14.20 0.20
CA LEU A 6 -3.70 -15.35 -0.19
C LEU A 6 -4.58 -16.54 -0.63
N ASN A 7 -5.62 -16.85 0.16
CA ASN A 7 -6.56 -17.94 -0.14
C ASN A 7 -7.52 -17.61 -1.29
N GLY A 8 -7.79 -16.33 -1.58
CA GLY A 8 -8.71 -15.92 -2.63
C GLY A 8 -8.06 -15.65 -4.00
N THR A 9 -6.88 -15.03 -4.03
CA THR A 9 -6.23 -14.56 -5.26
C THR A 9 -4.81 -15.11 -5.47
N GLY A 10 -4.30 -15.93 -4.55
CA GLY A 10 -2.97 -16.52 -4.64
C GLY A 10 -1.81 -15.53 -4.49
N MET A 11 -2.10 -14.25 -4.23
CA MET A 11 -1.08 -13.22 -4.02
C MET A 11 -0.86 -12.98 -2.53
N PRO A 12 0.42 -12.87 -2.07
CA PRO A 12 0.70 -12.43 -0.70
C PRO A 12 0.05 -11.07 -0.51
N GLY A 13 -0.73 -10.95 0.56
CA GLY A 13 -1.60 -9.79 0.76
C GLY A 13 -0.85 -8.46 0.64
N PRO A 14 -1.58 -7.38 0.29
CA PRO A 14 -1.01 -6.07 0.01
C PRO A 14 -0.24 -5.50 1.20
N PHE A 15 -0.52 -5.96 2.43
CA PHE A 15 0.24 -5.57 3.62
C PHE A 15 1.57 -6.32 3.73
N SER A 16 1.63 -7.60 3.36
CA SER A 16 2.88 -8.38 3.32
C SER A 16 3.85 -7.84 2.26
N ALA A 17 3.36 -7.60 1.04
CA ALA A 17 4.14 -6.99 -0.04
C ALA A 17 4.43 -5.50 0.24
N GLY A 18 3.44 -4.79 0.77
CA GLY A 18 3.53 -3.39 1.18
C GLY A 18 4.57 -3.17 2.28
N LYS A 19 4.68 -4.06 3.27
CA LYS A 19 5.66 -3.93 4.37
C LYS A 19 7.11 -3.77 3.89
N ARG A 20 7.47 -4.35 2.74
CA ARG A 20 8.81 -4.25 2.14
C ARG A 20 8.92 -3.18 1.05
N LYS A 21 7.80 -2.65 0.55
CA LYS A 21 7.74 -1.80 -0.66
C LYS A 21 6.88 -0.54 -0.52
N TYR A 22 6.36 -0.23 0.67
CA TYR A 22 5.41 0.87 0.89
C TYR A 22 6.00 2.24 0.52
N GLU A 23 7.29 2.48 0.77
CA GLU A 23 7.95 3.71 0.34
C GLU A 23 7.96 3.84 -1.19
N LYS A 24 8.23 2.74 -1.91
CA LYS A 24 8.22 2.72 -3.38
C LYS A 24 6.81 2.94 -3.92
N TRP A 25 5.81 2.33 -3.29
CA TRP A 25 4.40 2.48 -3.67
C TRP A 25 3.90 3.89 -3.40
N THR A 26 4.28 4.48 -2.27
CA THR A 26 3.98 5.86 -1.90
C THR A 26 4.53 6.84 -2.95
N LYS A 27 5.81 6.70 -3.32
CA LYS A 27 6.42 7.53 -4.38
C LYS A 27 5.74 7.32 -5.74
N MET A 28 5.39 6.08 -6.08
CA MET A 28 4.71 5.76 -7.34
C MET A 28 3.29 6.34 -7.38
N LEU A 29 2.54 6.24 -6.29
CA LEU A 29 1.20 6.79 -6.15
C LEU A 29 1.19 8.33 -6.18
N ASN A 30 2.16 8.98 -5.53
CA ASN A 30 2.32 10.43 -5.65
C ASN A 30 2.63 10.85 -7.09
N LYS A 31 3.58 10.18 -7.75
CA LYS A 31 3.91 10.46 -9.14
C LYS A 31 2.72 10.23 -10.08
N LEU A 32 1.95 9.18 -9.86
CA LEU A 32 0.71 8.90 -10.60
C LEU A 32 -0.36 9.96 -10.34
N ALA A 33 -0.55 10.38 -9.09
CA ALA A 33 -1.51 11.42 -8.74
C ALA A 33 -1.15 12.76 -9.40
N GLU A 34 0.14 13.12 -9.41
CA GLU A 34 0.64 14.31 -10.12
C GLU A 34 0.49 14.18 -11.64
N GLN A 35 0.82 13.03 -12.23
CA GLN A 35 0.72 12.83 -13.67
C GLN A 35 -0.72 12.85 -14.19
N ILE A 36 -1.67 12.30 -13.42
CA ILE A 36 -3.07 12.16 -13.85
C ILE A 36 -3.93 13.32 -13.32
N GLY A 37 -3.39 14.18 -12.45
CA GLY A 37 -4.13 15.27 -11.79
C GLY A 37 -5.23 14.78 -10.84
N LYS A 38 -5.15 13.52 -10.40
CA LYS A 38 -6.19 12.86 -9.59
C LYS A 38 -5.69 12.66 -8.17
N GLU A 39 -6.05 13.60 -7.29
CA GLU A 39 -5.59 13.61 -5.90
C GLU A 39 -6.03 12.40 -5.06
N TYR A 40 -7.11 11.69 -5.44
CA TYR A 40 -7.54 10.48 -4.75
C TYR A 40 -6.56 9.30 -4.90
N LEU A 41 -5.63 9.37 -5.87
CA LEU A 41 -4.56 8.39 -6.02
C LEU A 41 -3.38 8.68 -5.10
N ARG A 42 -3.37 9.81 -4.38
CA ARG A 42 -2.30 10.09 -3.43
C ARG A 42 -2.28 9.02 -2.34
N PRO A 43 -1.08 8.60 -1.90
CA PRO A 43 -0.96 7.68 -0.79
C PRO A 43 -1.58 8.31 0.47
N CYS A 44 -2.42 7.55 1.16
CA CYS A 44 -2.97 7.99 2.44
C CYS A 44 -1.85 8.03 3.50
N LYS A 45 -2.00 8.90 4.51
CA LYS A 45 -1.04 9.08 5.62
C LYS A 45 -0.63 7.76 6.30
N LEU A 46 -1.54 6.78 6.33
CA LEU A 46 -1.28 5.45 6.88
C LEU A 46 -0.26 4.67 6.05
N LEU A 47 -0.35 4.75 4.72
CA LEU A 47 0.58 4.12 3.79
C LEU A 47 1.94 4.82 3.83
N GLU A 48 1.94 6.16 3.83
CA GLU A 48 3.16 6.99 3.94
C GLU A 48 3.95 6.71 5.21
N SER A 49 3.27 6.65 6.35
CA SER A 49 3.92 6.44 7.65
C SER A 49 4.38 5.00 7.88
N GLY A 50 3.94 4.05 7.05
CA GLY A 50 4.21 2.63 7.29
C GLY A 50 3.61 2.10 8.60
N ASN A 51 2.77 2.87 9.30
CA ASN A 51 2.25 2.51 10.63
C ASN A 51 1.36 1.26 10.60
N PHE A 52 0.79 0.92 9.45
CA PHE A 52 0.08 -0.34 9.24
C PHE A 52 0.95 -1.59 9.50
N ILE A 53 2.28 -1.46 9.38
CA ILE A 53 3.25 -2.53 9.66
C ILE A 53 3.29 -2.86 11.16
N LYS A 54 3.07 -1.85 12.00
CA LYS A 54 3.10 -1.93 13.46
C LYS A 54 1.74 -2.33 14.05
N MET A 55 0.67 -2.31 13.26
CA MET A 55 -0.68 -2.70 13.68
C MET A 55 -0.89 -4.22 13.77
N ARG A 56 0.16 -5.06 13.59
CA ARG A 56 0.05 -6.49 13.93
C ARG A 56 -0.15 -6.63 15.44
N LYS A 57 -1.38 -6.98 15.83
CA LYS A 57 -1.72 -7.65 17.07
C LYS A 57 -2.35 -8.99 16.71
#